data_AF-A0ABD6F3P3-F1
#
_entry.id   AF-A0ABD6F3P3-F1
#
_cell.length_a   1.000
_cell.length_b   1.000
_cell.length_c   1.000
_cell.angle_alpha   90.00
_cell.angle_beta   90.00
_cell.angle_gamma   90.00
#
_symmetry.space_group_name_H-M   'P 1'
#
loop_
_entity.id
_entity.type
_entity.pdbx_description
1 polymer ?
#
loop_
_entity_poly.entity_id
_entity_poly.type
_entity_poly.pdbx_seq_one_letter_code
_entity_poly.pdbx_strand_id
1 'polypeptide(L)' 'LQADRFDPDHAYVRQWVPEVDGPEYPQPVVDLAQSRRDALAAYDVVKAAKAAAN' A
#
# COMPACT_ATOMS: atom_id res chain seq x y z
N LEU A 1 0.73 -6.38 -9.29
CA LEU A 1 0.96 -5.43 -8.19
C LEU A 1 2.34 -4.78 -8.39
N GLN A 2 2.71 -3.75 -7.62
CA GLN A 2 3.97 -3.00 -7.85
C GLN A 2 5.23 -3.90 -7.77
N ALA A 3 5.25 -4.85 -6.83
CA ALA A 3 6.33 -5.83 -6.69
C ALA A 3 6.50 -6.67 -7.96
N ASP A 4 5.43 -7.30 -8.46
CA ASP A 4 5.47 -8.09 -9.71
C ASP A 4 6.02 -7.32 -10.92
N ARG A 5 5.87 -5.99 -10.93
CA ARG A 5 6.38 -5.14 -12.02
C ARG A 5 7.86 -4.79 -11.85
N PHE A 6 8.31 -4.52 -10.63
CA PHE A 6 9.60 -3.88 -10.37
C PHE A 6 10.62 -4.78 -9.67
N ASP A 7 10.18 -5.88 -9.06
CA ASP A 7 11.01 -6.90 -8.43
C ASP A 7 10.35 -8.29 -8.62
N PRO A 8 10.17 -8.76 -9.87
CA PRO A 8 9.45 -10.01 -10.14
C PRO A 8 10.08 -11.25 -9.49
N ASP A 9 11.40 -11.21 -9.27
CA ASP A 9 12.16 -12.31 -8.65
C ASP A 9 12.33 -12.14 -7.13
N HIS A 10 11.79 -11.06 -6.56
CA HIS A 10 11.94 -10.69 -5.15
C HIS A 10 13.40 -10.53 -4.71
N ALA A 11 14.32 -10.23 -5.64
CA ALA A 11 15.75 -10.14 -5.36
C ALA A 11 16.09 -8.96 -4.43
N TYR A 12 15.47 -7.81 -4.67
CA TYR A 12 15.65 -6.64 -3.80
C TYR A 12 15.02 -6.88 -2.43
N VAL A 13 13.79 -7.39 -2.40
CA VAL A 13 13.09 -7.68 -1.15
C VAL A 13 13.87 -8.69 -0.30
N ARG A 14 14.35 -9.80 -0.86
CA ARG A 14 15.12 -10.81 -0.12
C ARG A 14 16.49 -10.32 0.36
N GLN A 15 17.11 -9.39 -0.38
CA GLN A 15 18.38 -8.78 0.05
C GLN A 15 18.21 -7.98 1.35
N TRP A 16 17.09 -7.25 1.48
CA TRP A 16 16.88 -6.30 2.58
C TRP A 16 15.91 -6.79 3.66
N VAL A 17 15.10 -7.81 3.35
CA VAL A 17 14.16 -8.48 4.25
C VAL A 17 14.31 -10.00 4.08
N PRO A 18 15.40 -10.61 4.59
CA PRO A 18 15.69 -12.03 4.37
C PRO A 18 14.61 -12.98 4.90
N GLU A 19 13.85 -12.55 5.91
CA GLU A 19 12.78 -13.31 6.55
C GLU A 19 11.44 -13.24 5.83
N VAL A 20 11.32 -12.52 4.69
CA VAL A 20 10.04 -12.23 4.01
C VAL A 20 9.20 -13.47 3.65
N ASP A 21 9.86 -14.58 3.30
CA ASP A 21 9.22 -15.85 2.93
C ASP A 21 9.11 -16.81 4.15
N GLY A 22 9.57 -16.38 5.32
CA GLY A 22 9.62 -17.15 6.56
C GLY A 22 8.38 -16.98 7.44
N PRO A 23 8.15 -17.92 8.38
CA PRO A 23 6.99 -17.89 9.27
C PRO A 23 7.02 -16.74 10.29
N GLU A 24 8.20 -16.14 10.49
CA GLU A 24 8.41 -14.99 11.37
C GLU A 24 7.89 -13.69 10.75
N TYR A 25 7.68 -13.67 9.43
CA TYR A 25 7.24 -12.48 8.74
C TYR A 25 5.80 -12.13 9.16
N PRO A 26 5.55 -10.90 9.63
CA PRO A 26 4.27 -10.54 10.18
C PRO A 26 3.19 -10.54 9.09
N GLN A 27 1.96 -10.81 9.52
CA GLN A 27 0.79 -10.61 8.67
C GLN A 27 0.63 -9.12 8.31
N PRO A 28 0.02 -8.78 7.17
CA PRO A 28 -0.23 -7.39 6.79
C PRO A 28 -0.96 -6.63 7.91
N VAL A 29 -0.42 -5.48 8.30
CA VAL A 29 -0.97 -4.65 9.39
C VAL A 29 -2.36 -4.09 9.03
N VAL A 30 -2.63 -3.87 7.75
CA VAL A 30 -3.89 -3.34 7.23
C VAL A 30 -4.30 -4.04 5.94
N ASP A 31 -5.60 -4.06 5.66
CA ASP A 31 -6.09 -4.38 4.32
C ASP A 31 -5.79 -3.19 3.38
N LEU A 32 -4.87 -3.40 2.44
CA LEU A 32 -4.43 -2.35 1.51
C LEU A 32 -5.54 -1.93 0.54
N ALA A 33 -6.40 -2.85 0.12
CA ALA A 33 -7.47 -2.56 -0.82
C ALA A 33 -8.56 -1.71 -0.17
N GLN A 34 -8.95 -2.07 1.07
CA GLN A 34 -9.93 -1.33 1.85
C GLN A 34 -9.39 0.05 2.25
N SER A 35 -8.19 0.10 2.84
CA SER A 35 -7.59 1.37 3.26
C SER A 35 -7.42 2.36 2.11
N ARG A 36 -7.08 1.88 0.90
CA ARG A 36 -7.05 2.73 -0.31
C ARG A 36 -8.43 3.30 -0.65
N ARG A 37 -9.49 2.51 -0.58
CA ARG A 37 -10.86 2.98 -0.84
C ARG A 37 -11.25 4.07 0.16
N ASP A 38 -10.98 3.84 1.44
CA ASP A 38 -11.31 4.79 2.51
C ASP A 38 -10.54 6.10 2.36
N ALA A 39 -9.24 6.01 2.05
CA ALA A 39 -8.40 7.18 1.82
C ALA A 39 -8.88 8.02 0.63
N LEU A 40 -9.28 7.38 -0.47
CA LEU A 40 -9.81 8.09 -1.65
C LEU A 40 -11.14 8.76 -1.36
N ALA A 41 -12.06 8.07 -0.68
CA ALA A 41 -13.34 8.64 -0.28
C ALA A 41 -13.17 9.87 0.63
N ALA A 42 -12.27 9.80 1.62
CA ALA A 42 -11.95 10.94 2.47
C ALA A 42 -11.30 12.09 1.69
N TYR A 43 -10.40 11.78 0.74
CA TYR A 43 -9.78 12.79 -0.11
C TYR A 43 -10.80 13.54 -0.98
N ASP A 44 -11.78 12.83 -1.54
CA ASP A 44 -12.83 13.45 -2.35
C ASP A 44 -13.65 14.47 -1.55
N VAL A 45 -13.93 14.20 -0.27
CA VAL A 45 -14.59 15.15 0.63
C VAL A 45 -13.75 16.42 0.80
N VAL A 46 -12.45 16.27 1.12
CA VAL A 46 -11.54 17.41 1.31
C VAL A 46 -11.39 18.22 0.02
N LYS A 47 -11.28 17.54 -1.12
CA LYS A 47 -11.17 18.17 -2.44
C LYS A 47 -12.43 18.96 -2.79
N ALA A 48 -13.62 18.42 -2.54
CA ALA A 48 -14.89 19.10 -2.78
C ALA A 48 -15.03 20.35 -1.89
N ALA A 49 -14.68 20.25 -0.61
CA ALA A 49 -14.70 21.39 0.32
C ALA A 49 -13.76 22.51 -0.15
N LYS A 50 -12.55 22.17 -0.61
CA LYS A 50 -11.61 23.14 -1.19
C LYS A 50 -12.16 23.81 -2.45
N ALA A 51 -12.84 23.06 -3.32
CA ALA A 51 -13.42 23.62 -4.54
C ALA A 51 -14.56 24.61 -4.25
N ALA A 52 -15.37 24.36 -3.22
CA ALA A 52 -16.47 25.24 -2.83
C ALA A 52 -16.02 26.54 -2.11
N ALA A 53 -14.76 26.58 -1.64
CA ALA A 53 -14.19 27.74 -0.96
C ALA A 53 -13.48 28.72 -1.90
N ASN A 54 -13.38 28.41 -3.20
CA ASN A 54 -12.83 29.27 -4.25
C ASN A 54 -13.94 29.86 -5.10
#